data_AF-A0A3D9UQY4-F1
#
_entry.id   AF-A0A3D9UQY4-F1
#
_cell.length_a   1.000
_cell.length_b   1.000
_cell.length_c   1.000
_cell.angle_alpha   90.00
_cell.angle_beta   90.00
_cell.angle_gamma   90.00
#
_symmetry.space_group_name_H-M   'P 1'
#
loop_
_entity.id
_entity.type
_entity.pdbx_description
1 polymer ?
#
loop_
_entity_poly.entity_id
_entity_poly.type
_entity_poly.pdbx_seq_one_letter_code
_entity_poly.pdbx_strand_id
1 'polypeptide(L)'
;MTIKQWNIPSQWQEPFVAKLTERGATGAVVNAALEAIDDKCKAEGEKPLALFGEPVPYAESVILPNTKAAAQSRVRAIALAVIGLIGMFLALWGWAEMRQDTDEVLGMAPAIPFAVGLLLVLGAAIADAVLGNKADVITSAPGTGQKGMALLLNKLAPWIIVLLTGIGMLLLYIRNN
;
A
#
# COMPACT_ATOMS: atom_id res chain seq x y z
N MET A 1 28.35 18.55 -8.90
CA MET A 1 26.97 18.62 -8.39
C MET A 1 26.58 20.08 -8.34
N THR A 2 25.74 20.54 -9.27
CA THR A 2 25.24 21.92 -9.33
C THR A 2 24.16 22.07 -8.27
N ILE A 3 24.43 22.88 -7.25
CA ILE A 3 23.44 23.24 -6.22
C ILE A 3 22.43 24.15 -6.92
N LYS A 4 21.21 23.64 -7.19
CA LYS A 4 20.13 24.44 -7.77
C LYS A 4 19.84 25.58 -6.81
N GLN A 5 20.12 26.81 -7.23
CA GLN A 5 19.97 28.01 -6.41
C GLN A 5 18.51 28.46 -6.52
N TRP A 6 17.74 28.23 -5.47
CA TRP A 6 16.33 28.60 -5.41
C TRP A 6 16.18 30.10 -5.14
N ASN A 7 15.18 30.77 -5.73
CA ASN A 7 14.84 32.16 -5.43
C ASN A 7 14.00 32.25 -4.14
N ILE A 8 14.38 31.45 -3.14
CA ILE A 8 13.73 31.33 -1.85
C ILE A 8 14.79 31.66 -0.80
N PRO A 9 14.51 32.58 0.14
CA PRO A 9 15.49 32.96 1.15
C PRO A 9 15.77 31.79 2.10
N SER A 10 17.04 31.56 2.46
CA SER A 10 17.48 30.41 3.27
C SER A 10 16.74 30.30 4.60
N GLN A 11 16.43 31.44 5.23
CA GLN A 11 15.65 31.52 6.47
C GLN A 11 14.24 30.92 6.38
N TRP A 12 13.68 30.82 5.16
CA TRP A 12 12.40 30.18 4.91
C TRP A 12 12.61 28.74 4.40
N GLN A 13 13.59 28.53 3.53
CA GLN A 13 13.90 27.23 2.93
C GLN A 13 14.35 26.19 3.97
N GLU A 14 15.30 26.54 4.84
CA GLU A 14 15.87 25.61 5.83
C GLU A 14 14.81 25.00 6.77
N PRO A 15 13.96 25.80 7.45
CA PRO A 15 12.91 25.23 8.30
C PRO A 15 11.85 24.44 7.52
N PHE A 16 11.52 24.85 6.29
CA PHE A 16 10.59 24.12 5.42
C PHE A 16 11.14 22.74 5.04
N VAL A 17 12.40 22.67 4.58
CA VAL A 17 13.09 21.43 4.22
C VAL A 17 13.26 20.53 5.44
N ALA A 18 13.67 21.10 6.58
CA ALA A 18 13.82 20.36 7.83
C ALA A 18 12.49 19.69 8.23
N LYS A 19 11.38 20.43 8.17
CA LYS A 19 10.06 19.90 8.53
C LYS A 19 9.55 18.83 7.56
N LEU A 20 9.74 19.01 6.24
CA LEU A 20 9.39 17.98 5.27
C LEU A 20 10.23 16.70 5.45
N THR A 21 11.52 16.86 5.74
CA THR A 21 12.43 15.73 6.00
C THR A 21 12.06 14.99 7.27
N GLU A 22 11.70 15.71 8.34
CA GLU A 22 11.16 15.14 9.58
C GLU A 22 9.90 14.30 9.29
N ARG A 23 9.00 14.82 8.45
CA ARG A 23 7.77 14.12 7.98
C ARG A 23 8.05 12.97 7.01
N GLY A 24 9.31 12.73 6.66
CA GLY A 24 9.76 11.60 5.84
C GLY A 24 9.71 11.85 4.33
N ALA A 25 9.72 13.11 3.89
CA ALA A 25 9.86 13.45 2.47
C ALA A 25 11.24 13.00 1.94
N THR A 26 11.26 12.46 0.72
CA THR A 26 12.52 12.18 0.01
C THR A 26 13.08 13.47 -0.59
N GLY A 27 14.39 13.52 -0.86
CA GLY A 27 15.03 14.69 -1.49
C GLY A 27 14.38 15.09 -2.83
N ALA A 28 13.84 14.14 -3.58
CA ALA A 28 13.09 14.41 -4.81
C ALA A 28 11.77 15.15 -4.55
N VAL A 29 11.03 14.75 -3.51
CA VAL A 29 9.77 15.40 -3.11
C VAL A 29 10.03 16.81 -2.56
N VAL A 30 11.10 16.96 -1.77
CA VAL A 30 11.53 18.28 -1.28
C VAL A 30 11.89 19.20 -2.44
N ASN A 31 12.67 18.72 -3.41
CA ASN A 31 13.04 19.52 -4.58
C ASN A 31 11.84 19.91 -5.44
N ALA A 32 10.89 18.98 -5.67
CA ALA A 32 9.67 19.27 -6.41
C ALA A 32 8.79 20.30 -5.70
N ALA A 33 8.71 20.23 -4.36
CA ALA A 33 7.99 21.20 -3.56
C ALA A 33 8.65 22.59 -3.61
N LEU A 34 9.98 22.66 -3.49
CA LEU A 34 10.73 23.90 -3.63
C LEU A 34 10.60 24.50 -5.04
N GLU A 35 10.56 23.66 -6.08
CA GLU A 35 10.35 24.11 -7.45
C GLU A 35 8.98 24.74 -7.66
N ALA A 36 7.91 24.10 -7.17
CA ALA A 36 6.57 24.68 -7.24
C ALA A 36 6.45 26.02 -6.49
N ILE A 37 7.16 26.16 -5.35
CA ILE A 37 7.21 27.41 -4.58
C ILE A 37 7.99 28.48 -5.36
N ASP A 38 9.15 28.13 -5.90
CA ASP A 38 10.01 29.01 -6.68
C ASP A 38 9.29 29.53 -7.93
N ASP A 39 8.60 28.66 -8.66
CA ASP A 39 7.80 29.01 -9.84
C ASP A 39 6.67 29.97 -9.49
N LYS A 40 5.99 29.75 -8.36
CA LYS A 40 4.89 30.62 -7.92
C LYS A 40 5.39 31.97 -7.42
N CYS A 41 6.53 32.00 -6.71
CA CYS A 41 7.18 33.25 -6.32
C CYS A 41 7.64 34.05 -7.54
N LYS A 42 8.12 33.38 -8.60
CA LYS A 42 8.46 34.03 -9.87
C LYS A 42 7.23 34.54 -10.62
N ALA A 43 6.13 33.80 -10.59
CA ALA A 43 4.89 34.18 -11.27
C ALA A 43 4.21 35.39 -10.62
N GLU A 44 4.17 35.44 -9.28
CA GLU A 44 3.49 36.52 -8.54
C GLU A 44 4.46 37.65 -8.15
N GLY A 45 5.78 37.46 -8.28
CA GLY A 45 6.79 38.45 -7.93
C GLY A 45 6.93 38.71 -6.44
N GLU A 46 6.24 37.93 -5.60
CA GLU A 46 6.22 38.07 -4.15
C GLU A 46 7.15 37.08 -3.44
N LYS A 47 7.50 37.41 -2.19
CA LYS A 47 8.32 36.54 -1.34
C LYS A 47 7.48 35.37 -0.82
N PRO A 48 8.11 34.20 -0.58
CA PRO A 48 7.39 33.02 -0.10
C PRO A 48 6.69 33.23 1.25
N LEU A 49 7.21 34.12 2.10
CA LEU A 49 6.54 34.49 3.37
C LEU A 49 5.19 35.18 3.14
N ALA A 50 5.04 35.96 2.06
CA ALA A 50 3.78 36.64 1.74
C ALA A 50 2.78 35.69 1.08
N LEU A 51 3.25 34.81 0.19
CA LEU A 51 2.40 33.88 -0.57
C LEU A 51 1.98 32.64 0.22
N PHE A 52 2.87 32.12 1.05
CA PHE A 52 2.70 30.83 1.72
C PHE A 52 2.72 30.93 3.25
N GLY A 53 3.02 32.12 3.79
CA GLY A 53 3.15 32.33 5.22
C GLY A 53 4.41 31.72 5.80
N GLU A 54 4.33 31.31 7.06
CA GLU A 54 5.45 30.72 7.80
C GLU A 54 5.83 29.33 7.24
N PRO A 55 7.13 29.01 7.15
CA PRO A 55 7.63 27.81 6.48
C PRO A 55 7.22 26.51 7.17
N VAL A 56 7.17 26.49 8.52
CA VAL A 56 6.83 25.28 9.29
C VAL A 56 5.33 24.94 9.17
N PRO A 57 4.38 25.87 9.43
CA PRO A 57 2.96 25.60 9.20
C PRO A 57 2.64 25.23 7.75
N TYR A 58 3.29 25.90 6.79
CA TYR A 58 3.10 25.57 5.38
C TYR A 58 3.63 24.16 5.07
N ALA A 59 4.81 23.80 5.55
CA ALA A 59 5.36 22.46 5.41
C ALA A 59 4.45 21.38 6.00
N GLU A 60 3.68 21.66 7.07
CA GLU A 60 2.69 20.72 7.62
C GLU A 60 1.47 20.54 6.72
N SER A 61 1.04 21.62 6.05
CA SER A 61 -0.07 21.59 5.08
C SER A 61 0.27 20.86 3.78
N VAL A 62 1.57 20.74 3.43
CA VAL A 62 2.00 20.03 2.22
C VAL A 62 1.64 18.55 2.33
N ILE A 63 0.88 18.06 1.34
CA ILE A 63 0.56 16.64 1.21
C ILE A 63 1.79 15.93 0.64
N LEU A 64 2.40 15.05 1.44
CA LEU A 64 3.56 14.28 1.05
C LEU A 64 3.16 12.96 0.39
N PRO A 65 3.45 12.75 -0.90
CA PRO A 65 3.37 11.41 -1.48
C PRO A 65 4.47 10.53 -0.87
N ASN A 66 4.12 9.32 -0.40
CA ASN A 66 5.05 8.34 0.18
C ASN A 66 5.70 8.73 1.53
N THR A 67 4.91 9.14 2.53
CA THR A 67 5.41 9.22 3.91
C THR A 67 5.93 7.85 4.39
N LYS A 68 6.83 7.82 5.40
CA LYS A 68 7.33 6.56 5.99
C LYS A 68 6.19 5.63 6.45
N ALA A 69 5.08 6.20 6.90
CA ALA A 69 3.86 5.48 7.24
C ALA A 69 3.22 4.80 6.01
N ALA A 70 3.15 5.50 4.87
CA ALA A 70 2.67 4.92 3.61
C ALA A 70 3.62 3.82 3.08
N ALA A 71 4.93 3.98 3.25
CA ALA A 71 5.92 2.98 2.84
C ALA A 71 5.81 1.68 3.68
N GLN A 72 5.68 1.79 5.01
CA GLN A 72 5.44 0.64 5.87
C GLN A 72 4.10 -0.05 5.57
N SER A 73 3.05 0.72 5.25
CA SER A 73 1.76 0.15 4.86
C SER A 73 1.85 -0.67 3.57
N ARG A 74 2.63 -0.22 2.58
CA ARG A 74 2.86 -0.97 1.33
C ARG A 74 3.65 -2.26 1.56
N VAL A 75 4.71 -2.23 2.35
CA VAL A 75 5.50 -3.43 2.66
C VAL A 75 4.64 -4.48 3.35
N ARG A 76 3.79 -4.07 4.29
CA ARG A 76 2.83 -4.98 4.94
C ARG A 76 1.82 -5.56 3.95
N ALA A 77 1.26 -4.74 3.06
CA ALA A 77 0.32 -5.22 2.04
C ALA A 77 0.98 -6.24 1.10
N ILE A 78 2.23 -5.98 0.67
CA ILE A 78 2.99 -6.92 -0.17
C ILE A 78 3.26 -8.22 0.60
N ALA A 79 3.69 -8.13 1.86
CA ALA A 79 3.94 -9.31 2.70
C ALA A 79 2.67 -10.16 2.89
N LEU A 80 1.52 -9.53 3.14
CA LEU A 80 0.24 -10.20 3.26
C LEU A 80 -0.19 -10.87 1.95
N ALA A 81 0.01 -10.20 0.81
CA ALA A 81 -0.28 -10.78 -0.50
C ALA A 81 0.59 -12.01 -0.78
N VAL A 82 1.89 -11.96 -0.46
CA VAL A 82 2.81 -13.10 -0.61
C VAL A 82 2.39 -14.26 0.31
N ILE A 83 2.03 -13.98 1.56
CA ILE A 83 1.52 -15.00 2.50
C ILE A 83 0.24 -15.63 1.97
N GLY A 84 -0.69 -14.83 1.43
CA GLY A 84 -1.92 -15.32 0.81
C GLY A 84 -1.66 -16.23 -0.38
N LEU A 85 -0.69 -15.90 -1.24
CA LEU A 85 -0.31 -16.74 -2.38
C LEU A 85 0.31 -18.07 -1.94
N ILE A 86 1.20 -18.04 -0.94
CA ILE A 86 1.78 -19.27 -0.36
C ILE A 86 0.68 -20.14 0.25
N GLY A 87 -0.26 -19.53 0.98
CA GLY A 87 -1.40 -20.23 1.54
C GLY A 87 -2.27 -20.89 0.46
N MET A 88 -2.57 -20.16 -0.62
CA MET A 88 -3.38 -20.66 -1.73
C MET A 88 -2.69 -21.85 -2.40
N PHE A 89 -1.38 -21.78 -2.60
CA PHE A 89 -0.60 -22.88 -3.16
C PHE A 89 -0.65 -24.12 -2.27
N LEU A 90 -0.42 -23.98 -0.96
CA LEU A 90 -0.47 -25.10 -0.01
C LEU A 90 -1.87 -25.71 0.11
N ALA A 91 -2.92 -24.87 0.08
CA ALA A 91 -4.30 -25.33 0.09
C ALA A 91 -4.64 -26.14 -1.17
N LEU A 92 -4.30 -25.62 -2.35
CA LEU A 92 -4.56 -26.32 -3.61
C LEU A 92 -3.73 -27.60 -3.73
N TRP A 93 -2.47 -27.60 -3.28
CA TRP A 93 -1.64 -28.79 -3.28
C TRP A 93 -2.21 -29.86 -2.34
N GLY A 94 -2.45 -29.52 -1.07
CA GLY A 94 -3.02 -30.47 -0.11
C GLY A 94 -4.37 -31.04 -0.58
N TRP A 95 -5.23 -30.20 -1.16
CA TRP A 95 -6.49 -30.62 -1.75
C TRP A 95 -6.32 -31.58 -2.94
N ALA A 96 -5.36 -31.29 -3.84
CA ALA A 96 -5.10 -32.12 -5.02
C ALA A 96 -4.56 -33.51 -4.65
N GLU A 97 -3.79 -33.61 -3.57
CA GLU A 97 -3.21 -34.87 -3.08
C GLU A 97 -4.22 -35.70 -2.29
N MET A 98 -5.07 -35.06 -1.46
CA MET A 98 -6.22 -35.75 -0.84
C MET A 98 -7.14 -36.38 -1.91
N ARG A 99 -7.23 -35.76 -3.09
CA ARG A 99 -8.01 -36.24 -4.23
C ARG A 99 -7.36 -37.38 -5.01
N GLN A 100 -6.07 -37.62 -4.84
CA GLN A 100 -5.34 -38.72 -5.49
C GLN A 100 -5.20 -39.96 -4.59
N ASP A 101 -5.82 -39.94 -3.40
CA ASP A 101 -5.67 -40.97 -2.36
C ASP A 101 -4.19 -41.21 -1.97
N THR A 102 -3.37 -40.15 -2.05
CA THR A 102 -1.97 -40.22 -1.63
C THR A 102 -1.89 -40.30 -0.10
N ASP A 103 -1.33 -41.38 0.43
CA ASP A 103 -1.21 -41.59 1.88
C ASP A 103 -0.31 -40.53 2.56
N GLU A 104 0.72 -40.04 1.87
CA GLU A 104 1.65 -39.04 2.39
C GLU A 104 2.10 -38.02 1.34
N VAL A 105 2.15 -36.75 1.76
CA VAL A 105 2.80 -35.66 1.03
C VAL A 105 3.95 -35.17 1.88
N LEU A 106 5.20 -35.34 1.42
CA LEU A 106 6.38 -34.90 2.17
C LEU A 106 6.54 -35.57 3.57
N GLY A 107 6.09 -36.82 3.72
CA GLY A 107 6.13 -37.56 4.99
C GLY A 107 5.10 -37.08 6.03
N MET A 108 4.04 -36.39 5.57
CA MET A 108 2.93 -35.95 6.41
C MET A 108 1.59 -36.17 5.70
N ALA A 109 0.51 -36.23 6.49
CA ALA A 109 -0.83 -36.34 5.94
C ALA A 109 -1.16 -35.12 5.04
N PRO A 110 -1.73 -35.32 3.83
CA PRO A 110 -2.08 -34.23 2.90
C PRO A 110 -3.03 -33.16 3.50
N ALA A 111 -3.76 -33.52 4.55
CA ALA A 111 -4.61 -32.61 5.32
C ALA A 111 -3.82 -31.49 6.02
N ILE A 112 -2.54 -31.71 6.35
CA ILE A 112 -1.68 -30.74 7.04
C ILE A 112 -1.34 -29.55 6.14
N PRO A 113 -0.73 -29.72 4.95
CA PRO A 113 -0.49 -28.59 4.05
C PRO A 113 -1.80 -27.92 3.62
N PHE A 114 -2.91 -28.67 3.49
CA PHE A 114 -4.23 -28.10 3.24
C PHE A 114 -4.69 -27.14 4.34
N ALA A 115 -4.67 -27.59 5.60
CA ALA A 115 -5.10 -26.79 6.75
C ALA A 115 -4.19 -25.57 6.96
N VAL A 116 -2.88 -25.74 6.83
CA VAL A 116 -1.91 -24.62 6.89
C VAL A 116 -2.18 -23.62 5.77
N GLY A 117 -2.40 -24.09 4.54
CA GLY A 117 -2.72 -23.25 3.41
C GLY A 117 -3.98 -22.42 3.63
N LEU A 118 -5.06 -23.06 4.09
CA LEU A 118 -6.31 -22.38 4.45
C LEU A 118 -6.12 -21.33 5.53
N LEU A 119 -5.39 -21.66 6.60
CA LEU A 119 -5.11 -20.73 7.69
C LEU A 119 -4.30 -19.52 7.20
N LEU A 120 -3.34 -19.70 6.31
CA LEU A 120 -2.55 -18.60 5.74
C LEU A 120 -3.38 -17.72 4.82
N VAL A 121 -4.23 -18.29 3.96
CA VAL A 121 -5.14 -17.54 3.08
C VAL A 121 -6.14 -16.73 3.89
N LEU A 122 -6.81 -17.36 4.85
CA LEU A 122 -7.80 -16.71 5.70
C LEU A 122 -7.14 -15.68 6.61
N GLY A 123 -6.00 -16.01 7.21
CA GLY A 123 -5.23 -15.10 8.05
C GLY A 123 -4.76 -13.86 7.28
N ALA A 124 -4.26 -14.04 6.06
CA ALA A 124 -3.88 -12.93 5.19
C ALA A 124 -5.08 -12.06 4.81
N ALA A 125 -6.21 -12.66 4.41
CA ALA A 125 -7.42 -11.92 4.04
C ALA A 125 -8.04 -11.16 5.23
N ILE A 126 -8.05 -11.76 6.42
CA ILE A 126 -8.55 -11.11 7.64
C ILE A 126 -7.61 -9.99 8.07
N ALA A 127 -6.29 -10.23 8.07
CA ALA A 127 -5.32 -9.20 8.38
C ALA A 127 -5.41 -8.05 7.39
N ASP A 128 -5.53 -8.32 6.09
CA ASP A 128 -5.69 -7.30 5.05
C ASP A 128 -7.05 -6.57 5.17
N ALA A 129 -8.13 -7.25 5.56
CA ALA A 129 -9.42 -6.60 5.83
C ALA A 129 -9.41 -5.70 7.09
N VAL A 130 -8.72 -6.13 8.15
CA VAL A 130 -8.62 -5.38 9.42
C VAL A 130 -7.62 -4.23 9.30
N LEU A 131 -6.47 -4.44 8.66
CA LEU A 131 -5.43 -3.42 8.48
C LEU A 131 -5.71 -2.51 7.27
N GLY A 132 -6.29 -3.04 6.19
CA GLY A 132 -6.63 -2.33 4.95
C GLY A 132 -7.76 -1.32 5.10
N ASN A 133 -8.49 -1.32 6.22
CA ASN A 133 -9.41 -0.24 6.59
C ASN A 133 -8.72 1.13 6.77
N LYS A 134 -7.38 1.19 6.60
CA LYS A 134 -6.56 2.42 6.57
C LYS A 134 -5.84 2.69 5.26
N ALA A 135 -5.92 1.79 4.27
CA ALA A 135 -5.23 1.90 3.00
C ALA A 135 -6.26 1.89 1.87
N ASP A 136 -6.74 3.08 1.51
CA ASP A 136 -7.59 3.26 0.33
C ASP A 136 -6.82 2.84 -0.93
N VAL A 137 -7.19 1.70 -1.53
CA VAL A 137 -6.67 1.24 -2.82
C VAL A 137 -7.08 2.19 -3.95
N ILE A 138 -8.20 2.89 -3.76
CA ILE A 138 -8.63 4.02 -4.59
C ILE A 138 -8.49 5.27 -3.73
N THR A 139 -7.39 6.00 -3.91
CA THR A 139 -7.21 7.32 -3.31
C THR A 139 -8.33 8.23 -3.79
N SER A 140 -9.41 8.34 -3.02
CA SER A 140 -10.45 9.32 -3.31
C SER A 140 -9.86 10.71 -3.07
N ALA A 141 -10.06 11.63 -4.01
CA ALA A 141 -9.62 13.02 -3.83
C ALA A 141 -10.15 13.59 -2.51
N PRO A 142 -9.41 14.44 -1.80
CA PRO A 142 -9.83 14.94 -0.49
C PRO A 142 -11.18 15.66 -0.61
N GLY A 143 -12.19 15.22 0.16
CA GLY A 143 -13.51 15.86 0.24
C GLY A 143 -14.65 15.17 -0.52
N THR A 144 -14.38 14.17 -1.35
CA THR A 144 -15.44 13.33 -1.94
C THR A 144 -15.53 12.01 -1.18
N GLY A 145 -16.52 11.91 -0.29
CA GLY A 145 -16.81 10.65 0.40
C GLY A 145 -16.95 9.50 -0.60
N GLN A 146 -16.20 8.42 -0.39
CA GLN A 146 -16.15 7.26 -1.26
C GLN A 146 -17.54 6.63 -1.37
N LYS A 147 -18.19 6.77 -2.54
CA LYS A 147 -19.55 6.28 -2.78
C LYS A 147 -19.57 5.19 -3.85
N GLY A 148 -20.37 4.15 -3.61
CA GLY A 148 -20.70 3.13 -4.60
C GLY A 148 -19.63 2.06 -4.79
N MET A 149 -19.33 1.76 -6.06
CA MET A 149 -18.53 0.60 -6.49
C MET A 149 -17.11 0.58 -5.94
N ALA A 150 -16.51 1.75 -5.71
CA ALA A 150 -15.18 1.88 -5.11
C ALA A 150 -15.11 1.40 -3.65
N LEU A 151 -16.21 1.50 -2.90
CA LEU A 151 -16.29 1.01 -1.52
C LEU A 151 -16.44 -0.51 -1.49
N LEU A 152 -17.23 -1.06 -2.43
CA LEU A 152 -17.37 -2.49 -2.63
C LEU A 152 -16.06 -3.14 -3.08
N LEU A 153 -15.36 -2.56 -4.06
CA LEU A 153 -14.06 -3.03 -4.54
C LEU A 153 -13.01 -3.04 -3.43
N ASN A 154 -12.92 -1.97 -2.61
CA ASN A 154 -11.96 -1.92 -1.52
C ASN A 154 -12.28 -2.95 -0.42
N LYS A 155 -13.56 -3.22 -0.18
CA LYS A 155 -14.02 -4.22 0.81
C LYS A 155 -13.85 -5.66 0.30
N LEU A 156 -13.92 -5.87 -1.00
CA LEU A 156 -13.80 -7.18 -1.65
C LEU A 156 -12.36 -7.53 -2.06
N ALA A 157 -11.48 -6.55 -2.23
CA ALA A 157 -10.09 -6.76 -2.63
C ALA A 157 -9.36 -7.82 -1.78
N PRO A 158 -9.48 -7.82 -0.42
CA PRO A 158 -8.83 -8.84 0.42
C PRO A 158 -9.37 -10.27 0.18
N TRP A 159 -10.61 -10.39 -0.29
CA TRP A 159 -11.31 -11.67 -0.45
C TRP A 159 -11.10 -12.31 -1.83
N ILE A 160 -10.51 -11.59 -2.79
CA ILE A 160 -10.27 -12.09 -4.14
C ILE A 160 -9.40 -13.35 -4.11
N ILE A 161 -8.34 -13.37 -3.30
CA ILE A 161 -7.45 -14.54 -3.18
C ILE A 161 -8.20 -15.75 -2.61
N VAL A 162 -9.09 -15.53 -1.63
CA VAL A 162 -9.93 -16.59 -1.05
C VAL A 162 -10.88 -17.18 -2.11
N LEU A 163 -11.53 -16.31 -2.89
CA LEU A 163 -12.43 -16.73 -3.97
C LEU A 163 -11.68 -17.51 -5.05
N LEU A 164 -10.50 -17.03 -5.47
CA LEU A 164 -9.66 -17.74 -6.44
C LEU A 164 -9.20 -19.11 -5.93
N THR A 165 -8.88 -19.22 -4.63
CA THR A 165 -8.55 -20.51 -4.00
C THR A 165 -9.74 -21.47 -4.07
N GLY A 166 -10.94 -20.99 -3.75
CA GLY A 166 -12.18 -21.77 -3.84
C GLY A 166 -12.49 -22.23 -5.27
N ILE A 167 -12.33 -21.33 -6.26
CA ILE A 167 -12.50 -21.67 -7.68
C ILE A 167 -11.48 -22.73 -8.11
N GLY A 168 -10.22 -22.61 -7.69
CA GLY A 168 -9.19 -23.60 -7.98
C GLY A 168 -9.54 -24.98 -7.42
N MET A 169 -10.02 -25.05 -6.16
CA MET A 169 -10.49 -26.30 -5.56
C MET A 169 -11.68 -26.89 -6.32
N LEU A 170 -12.62 -26.06 -6.76
CA LEU A 170 -13.79 -26.47 -7.55
C LEU A 170 -13.39 -27.00 -8.94
N LEU A 171 -12.44 -26.36 -9.62
CA LEU A 171 -11.94 -26.83 -10.91
C LEU A 171 -11.21 -28.17 -10.78
N LEU A 172 -10.39 -28.34 -9.73
CA LEU A 172 -9.77 -29.62 -9.41
C LEU A 172 -10.83 -30.68 -9.07
N TYR A 173 -11.89 -30.28 -8.37
CA TYR A 173 -13.02 -31.14 -8.07
C TYR A 173 -13.66 -31.68 -9.35
N ILE A 174 -13.97 -30.80 -10.32
CA ILE A 174 -14.61 -31.14 -11.59
C ILE A 174 -13.66 -31.95 -12.49
N ARG A 175 -12.35 -31.66 -12.50
CA ARG A 175 -11.38 -32.38 -13.34
C ARG A 175 -11.21 -33.84 -12.94
N ASN A 176 -11.20 -34.10 -11.64
CA ASN A 176 -10.92 -35.43 -11.08
C ASN A 176 -12.20 -36.25 -10.83
N ASN A 177 -13.37 -35.81 -11.32
CA ASN A 177 -14.68 -36.45 -11.10
C ASN A 177 -15.44 -36.59 -12.41
#